data_AF-A0A2W4RAB7-F1
#
_entry.id   AF-A0A2W4RAB7-F1
#
_cell.length_a   1.000
_cell.length_b   1.000
_cell.length_c   1.000
_cell.angle_alpha   90.00
_cell.angle_beta   90.00
_cell.angle_gamma   90.00
#
_symmetry.space_group_name_H-M   'P 1'
#
loop_
_entity.id
_entity.type
_entity.pdbx_description
1 polymer ?
#
loop_
_entity_poly.entity_id
_entity_poly.type
_entity_poly.pdbx_seq_one_letter_code
_entity_poly.pdbx_strand_id
1 'polypeptide(L)'
;MVQGRTNMREGSEGQVLRALIQGIDPSTGEQLPAGTVLQRTEVLRALLAGVAALEESAARARRRERRPRNAGRPWTEAEEAALAAAFREGASPQELASRHDRSLTAIESRLERLGLLDPAERRTRSRFVETADTGSRAARRNQ
;
A
#
# COMPACT_ATOMS: atom_id res chain seq x y z
N MET A 1 32.58 -21.48 -24.48
CA MET A 1 31.29 -21.05 -25.05
C MET A 1 30.44 -20.47 -23.92
N VAL A 2 29.71 -19.42 -24.25
CA VAL A 2 29.11 -18.38 -23.40
C VAL A 2 28.13 -18.94 -22.36
N GLN A 3 28.44 -18.81 -21.07
CA GLN A 3 27.39 -18.75 -20.04
C GLN A 3 26.93 -17.30 -19.94
N GLY A 4 25.83 -17.02 -20.64
CA GLY A 4 25.11 -15.77 -20.51
C GLY A 4 24.64 -15.63 -19.07
N ARG A 5 25.29 -14.72 -18.34
CA ARG A 5 24.85 -14.26 -17.03
C ARG A 5 23.51 -13.57 -17.25
N THR A 6 22.41 -14.32 -17.17
CA THR A 6 21.07 -13.75 -17.19
C THR A 6 20.93 -12.93 -15.92
N ASN A 7 21.16 -11.63 -16.06
CA ASN A 7 20.72 -10.59 -15.15
C ASN A 7 19.20 -10.69 -15.03
N MET A 8 18.72 -11.58 -14.16
CA MET A 8 17.35 -11.64 -13.71
C MET A 8 17.10 -10.39 -12.86
N ARG A 9 16.45 -9.39 -13.46
CA ARG A 9 15.94 -8.21 -12.75
C ARG A 9 14.80 -8.64 -11.81
N GLU A 10 14.65 -8.00 -10.67
CA GLU A 10 13.72 -8.29 -9.54
C GLU A 10 12.21 -8.42 -9.86
N GLY A 11 11.83 -8.44 -11.15
CA GLY A 11 10.49 -8.83 -11.64
C GLY A 11 10.46 -10.16 -12.38
N SER A 12 11.59 -10.86 -12.47
CA SER A 12 11.77 -12.08 -13.26
C SER A 12 11.48 -13.36 -12.48
N GLU A 13 11.62 -13.34 -11.15
CA GLU A 13 11.41 -14.50 -10.28
C GLU A 13 9.95 -14.98 -10.36
N GLY A 14 9.00 -14.04 -10.34
CA GLY A 14 7.57 -14.36 -10.52
C GLY A 14 7.25 -14.91 -11.91
N GLN A 15 7.98 -14.48 -12.95
CA GLN A 15 7.83 -15.00 -14.30
C GLN A 15 8.42 -16.42 -14.41
N VAL A 16 9.58 -16.67 -13.79
CA VAL A 16 10.20 -17.99 -13.68
C VAL A 16 9.25 -18.98 -13.01
N LEU A 17 8.69 -18.64 -11.84
CA LEU A 17 7.76 -19.53 -11.14
C LEU A 17 6.50 -19.81 -11.97
N ARG A 18 5.96 -18.82 -12.69
CA ARG A 18 4.81 -19.02 -13.59
C ARG A 18 5.12 -19.91 -14.78
N ALA A 19 6.30 -19.80 -15.37
CA ALA A 19 6.75 -20.69 -16.44
C ALA A 19 6.82 -22.13 -15.94
N LEU A 20 7.42 -22.36 -14.76
CA LEU A 20 7.52 -23.69 -14.16
C LEU A 20 6.13 -24.28 -13.83
N ILE A 21 5.19 -23.47 -13.33
CA ILE A 21 3.80 -23.91 -13.09
C ILE A 21 3.11 -24.34 -14.40
N GLN A 22 3.41 -23.67 -15.51
CA GLN A 22 2.90 -24.01 -16.84
C GLN A 22 3.61 -25.21 -17.47
N GLY A 23 4.61 -25.78 -16.80
CA GLY A 23 5.42 -26.86 -17.36
C GLY A 23 6.39 -26.37 -18.43
N ILE A 24 6.85 -25.13 -18.35
CA ILE A 24 7.76 -24.50 -19.32
C ILE A 24 9.11 -24.24 -18.66
N ASP A 25 10.20 -24.58 -19.36
CA ASP A 25 11.55 -24.21 -18.95
C ASP A 25 11.72 -22.68 -19.07
N PRO A 26 12.03 -21.97 -17.97
CA PRO A 26 12.11 -20.50 -17.96
C PRO A 26 13.29 -19.93 -18.76
N SER A 27 14.30 -20.75 -19.08
CA SER A 27 15.50 -20.34 -19.81
C SER A 27 15.38 -20.60 -21.32
N THR A 28 14.70 -21.67 -21.72
CA THR A 28 14.57 -22.05 -23.13
C THR A 28 13.17 -21.79 -23.72
N GLY A 29 12.13 -21.73 -22.88
CA GLY A 29 10.73 -21.62 -23.30
C GLY A 29 10.11 -22.93 -23.78
N GLU A 30 10.82 -24.05 -23.68
CA GLU A 30 10.34 -25.38 -24.11
C GLU A 30 9.47 -26.06 -23.05
N GLN A 31 8.66 -27.04 -23.46
CA GLN A 31 7.89 -27.87 -22.53
C GLN A 31 8.80 -28.79 -21.73
N LEU A 32 8.57 -28.84 -20.42
CA LEU A 32 9.26 -29.74 -19.52
C LEU A 32 8.82 -31.19 -19.77
N PRO A 33 9.75 -32.16 -19.67
CA PRO A 33 9.41 -33.57 -19.78
C PRO A 33 8.32 -34.01 -18.78
N ALA A 34 7.53 -35.00 -19.17
CA ALA A 34 6.54 -35.63 -18.29
C ALA A 34 7.21 -36.34 -17.10
N GLY A 35 6.55 -36.34 -15.94
CA GLY A 35 7.03 -37.05 -14.73
C GLY A 35 8.12 -36.31 -13.95
N THR A 36 8.40 -35.05 -14.28
CA THR A 36 9.31 -34.21 -13.50
C THR A 36 8.74 -33.91 -12.10
N VAL A 37 9.63 -33.64 -11.14
CA VAL A 37 9.22 -33.26 -9.77
C VAL A 37 8.33 -32.01 -9.74
N LEU A 38 8.45 -31.15 -10.75
CA LEU A 38 7.65 -29.93 -10.90
C LEU A 38 6.17 -30.22 -11.16
N GLN A 39 5.82 -31.40 -11.68
CA GLN A 39 4.44 -31.82 -11.92
C GLN A 39 3.78 -32.44 -10.68
N ARG A 40 4.53 -32.65 -9.59
CA ARG A 40 3.97 -33.13 -8.32
C ARG A 40 3.09 -32.06 -7.71
N THR A 41 1.91 -32.44 -7.22
CA THR A 41 0.91 -31.51 -6.69
C THR A 41 1.44 -30.66 -5.55
N GLU A 42 2.27 -31.21 -4.68
CA GLU A 42 2.89 -30.50 -3.55
C GLU A 42 3.83 -29.40 -4.04
N VAL A 43 4.60 -29.70 -5.09
CA VAL A 43 5.54 -28.76 -5.70
C VAL A 43 4.79 -27.65 -6.43
N LEU A 44 3.76 -27.97 -7.22
CA LEU A 44 2.91 -26.97 -7.88
C LEU A 44 2.25 -26.03 -6.87
N ARG A 45 1.74 -26.56 -5.74
CA ARG A 45 1.18 -25.74 -4.66
C ARG A 45 2.24 -24.82 -4.04
N ALA A 46 3.45 -25.33 -3.80
CA ALA A 46 4.55 -24.51 -3.27
C ALA A 46 4.95 -23.40 -4.24
N LEU A 47 5.02 -23.69 -5.55
CA LEU A 47 5.32 -22.70 -6.58
C LEU A 47 4.23 -21.62 -6.66
N LEU A 48 2.95 -22.01 -6.63
CA LEU A 48 1.81 -21.07 -6.60
C LEU A 48 1.85 -20.17 -5.37
N ALA A 49 2.15 -20.74 -4.19
CA ALA A 49 2.34 -19.97 -2.96
C ALA A 49 3.51 -18.99 -3.09
N GLY A 50 4.60 -19.40 -3.74
CA GLY A 50 5.75 -18.53 -4.05
C GLY A 50 5.37 -17.34 -4.93
N VAL A 51 4.59 -17.57 -6.00
CA VAL A 51 4.07 -16.48 -6.86
C VAL A 51 3.24 -15.49 -6.05
N ALA A 52 2.29 -15.97 -5.25
CA ALA A 52 1.45 -15.12 -4.41
C ALA A 52 2.26 -14.32 -3.39
N ALA A 53 3.29 -14.92 -2.79
CA ALA A 53 4.19 -14.24 -1.85
C ALA A 53 5.00 -13.12 -2.51
N LEU A 54 5.49 -13.34 -3.74
CA LEU A 54 6.19 -12.32 -4.52
C LEU A 54 5.26 -11.17 -4.89
N GLU A 55 4.03 -11.46 -5.32
CA GLU A 55 3.01 -10.44 -5.61
C GLU A 55 2.69 -9.59 -4.38
N GLU A 56 2.48 -10.20 -3.22
CA GLU A 56 2.21 -9.47 -1.98
C GLU A 56 3.44 -8.68 -1.51
N SER A 57 4.66 -9.18 -1.74
CA SER A 57 5.89 -8.43 -1.47
C SER A 57 5.97 -7.18 -2.34
N ALA A 58 5.75 -7.30 -3.65
CA ALA A 58 5.75 -6.18 -4.57
C ALA A 58 4.62 -5.18 -4.24
N ALA A 59 3.44 -5.67 -3.89
CA ALA A 59 2.34 -4.83 -3.43
C ALA A 59 2.71 -4.05 -2.15
N ARG A 60 3.36 -4.70 -1.17
CA ARG A 60 3.87 -4.04 0.04
C ARG A 60 4.93 -2.99 -0.27
N ALA A 61 5.86 -3.26 -1.19
CA ALA A 61 6.87 -2.30 -1.61
C ALA A 61 6.23 -1.05 -2.23
N ARG A 62 5.29 -1.23 -3.18
CA ARG A 62 4.53 -0.13 -3.78
C ARG A 62 3.73 0.67 -2.76
N ARG A 63 3.13 0.02 -1.76
CA ARG A 63 2.44 0.70 -0.65
C ARG A 63 3.39 1.54 0.20
N ARG A 64 4.63 1.06 0.43
CA ARG A 64 5.67 1.81 1.15
C ARG A 64 6.16 3.02 0.37
N GLU A 65 6.36 2.89 -0.94
CA GLU A 65 6.78 3.99 -1.83
C GLU A 65 5.76 5.13 -1.89
N ARG A 66 4.47 4.78 -1.86
CA ARG A 66 3.37 5.76 -1.86
C ARG A 66 3.15 6.44 -0.50
N ARG A 67 3.87 6.02 0.54
CA ARG A 67 3.72 6.61 1.88
C ARG A 67 4.43 7.97 1.90
N PRO A 68 3.79 9.03 2.45
CA PRO A 68 4.45 10.34 2.61
C PRO A 68 5.78 10.19 3.33
N ARG A 69 6.84 10.90 2.92
CA ARG A 69 8.21 10.67 3.47
C ARG A 69 8.29 10.98 4.96
N ASN A 70 7.45 11.89 5.45
CA ASN A 70 7.40 12.27 6.86
C ASN A 70 6.35 11.49 7.65
N ALA A 71 5.75 10.44 7.08
CA ALA A 71 4.78 9.61 7.80
C ALA A 71 5.41 8.88 8.99
N GLY A 72 4.94 9.18 10.21
CA GLY A 72 5.45 8.59 11.45
C GLY A 72 6.70 9.26 12.01
N ARG A 73 7.28 10.25 11.32
CA ARG A 73 8.36 11.07 11.89
C ARG A 73 7.80 11.97 13.00
N PRO A 74 8.57 12.26 14.07
CA PRO A 74 8.16 13.25 15.07
C PRO A 74 7.99 14.63 14.41
N TRP A 75 7.15 15.48 15.00
CA TRP A 75 7.03 16.89 14.60
C TRP A 75 8.17 17.68 15.23
N THR A 76 8.85 18.51 14.45
CA THR A 76 9.80 19.49 14.99
C THR A 76 9.08 20.79 15.29
N GLU A 77 9.62 21.59 16.21
CA GLU A 77 9.06 22.91 16.55
C GLU A 77 8.99 23.83 15.32
N ALA A 78 10.02 23.80 14.46
CA ALA A 78 10.05 24.59 13.23
C ALA A 78 8.99 24.14 12.22
N GLU A 79 8.78 22.82 12.05
CA GLU A 79 7.76 22.27 11.16
C GLU A 79 6.35 22.64 11.64
N GLU A 80 6.14 22.58 12.95
CA GLU A 80 4.89 22.99 13.60
C GLU A 80 4.61 24.48 13.44
N ALA A 81 5.61 25.33 13.68
CA ALA A 81 5.46 26.78 13.52
C ALA A 81 5.08 27.14 12.07
N ALA A 82 5.71 26.49 11.09
CA ALA A 82 5.39 26.65 9.68
C ALA A 82 3.97 26.17 9.34
N LEU A 83 3.55 25.02 9.88
CA LEU A 83 2.19 24.50 9.73
C LEU A 83 1.16 25.49 10.28
N ALA A 84 1.36 25.98 11.50
CA ALA A 84 0.45 26.89 12.18
C ALA A 84 0.35 28.26 11.48
N ALA A 85 1.48 28.77 10.98
CA ALA A 85 1.50 30.02 10.21
C ALA A 85 0.72 29.88 8.90
N ALA A 86 1.04 28.86 8.09
CA ALA A 86 0.38 28.64 6.81
C ALA A 86 -1.12 28.35 6.94
N PHE A 87 -1.55 27.65 7.99
CA PHE A 87 -2.97 27.44 8.25
C PHE A 87 -3.70 28.75 8.60
N ARG A 88 -3.08 29.62 9.41
CA ARG A 88 -3.64 30.95 9.74
C ARG A 88 -3.69 31.88 8.53
N GLU A 89 -2.80 31.69 7.56
CA GLU A 89 -2.82 32.37 6.26
C GLU A 89 -3.91 31.82 5.31
N GLY A 90 -4.67 30.80 5.72
CA GLY A 90 -5.79 30.24 4.97
C GLY A 90 -5.43 29.04 4.10
N ALA A 91 -4.23 28.46 4.24
CA ALA A 91 -3.89 27.23 3.52
C ALA A 91 -4.78 26.06 4.00
N SER A 92 -5.33 25.31 3.06
CA SER A 92 -6.17 24.16 3.35
C SER A 92 -5.36 22.99 3.94
N PRO A 93 -5.97 22.12 4.76
CA PRO A 93 -5.31 20.91 5.26
C PRO A 93 -4.72 20.00 4.16
N GLN A 94 -5.32 20.01 2.96
CA GLN A 94 -4.82 19.26 1.79
C GLN A 94 -3.52 19.85 1.25
N GLU A 95 -3.44 21.17 1.10
CA GLU A 95 -2.21 21.85 0.67
C GLU A 95 -1.09 21.67 1.68
N LEU A 96 -1.41 21.75 2.98
CA LEU A 96 -0.47 21.53 4.06
C LEU A 96 0.07 20.09 4.06
N ALA A 97 -0.77 19.09 3.77
CA ALA A 97 -0.35 17.70 3.64
C ALA A 97 0.72 17.52 2.54
N SER A 98 0.52 18.15 1.39
CA SER A 98 1.51 18.16 0.30
C SER A 98 2.79 18.91 0.67
N ARG A 99 2.69 20.10 1.29
CA ARG A 99 3.86 20.92 1.67
C ARG A 99 4.75 20.24 2.70
N HIS A 100 4.15 19.59 3.70
CA HIS A 100 4.86 18.91 4.78
C HIS A 100 5.19 17.44 4.44
N ASP A 101 4.75 16.93 3.29
CA ASP A 101 4.86 15.54 2.88
C ASP A 101 4.42 14.56 3.98
N ARG A 102 3.24 14.85 4.53
CA ARG A 102 2.54 14.07 5.57
C ARG A 102 1.13 13.73 5.09
N SER A 103 0.51 12.72 5.72
CA SER A 103 -0.88 12.40 5.41
C SER A 103 -1.82 13.50 5.89
N LEU A 104 -2.96 13.65 5.21
CA LEU A 104 -4.02 14.58 5.61
C LEU A 104 -4.45 14.36 7.07
N THR A 105 -4.62 13.10 7.48
CA THR A 105 -4.95 12.75 8.87
C THR A 105 -3.88 13.23 9.86
N ALA A 106 -2.59 13.17 9.50
CA ALA A 106 -1.53 13.65 10.39
C ALA A 106 -1.56 15.18 10.54
N ILE A 107 -1.87 15.90 9.45
CA ILE A 107 -2.05 17.36 9.46
C ILE A 107 -3.26 17.76 10.29
N GLU A 108 -4.44 17.21 9.98
CA GLU A 108 -5.68 17.42 10.75
C GLU A 108 -5.50 17.05 12.23
N SER A 109 -4.72 16.00 12.50
CA SER A 109 -4.39 15.59 13.86
C SER A 109 -3.56 16.63 14.59
N ARG A 110 -2.55 17.19 13.91
CA ARG A 110 -1.67 18.18 14.50
C ARG A 110 -2.35 19.53 14.70
N LEU A 111 -3.15 19.97 13.73
CA LEU A 111 -3.91 21.22 13.82
C LEU A 111 -4.90 21.22 15.00
N GLU A 112 -5.61 20.12 15.23
CA GLU A 112 -6.48 19.99 16.41
C GLU A 112 -5.68 20.06 17.72
N ARG A 113 -4.51 19.40 17.78
CA ARG A 113 -3.64 19.46 18.97
C ARG A 113 -3.11 20.87 19.24
N LEU A 114 -2.99 21.70 18.20
CA LEU A 114 -2.63 23.10 18.30
C LEU A 114 -3.83 24.02 18.55
N GLY A 115 -5.04 23.48 18.63
CA GLY A 115 -6.27 24.25 18.81
C GLY A 115 -6.68 25.08 17.58
N LEU A 116 -6.11 24.78 16.40
CA LEU A 116 -6.36 25.52 15.17
C LEU A 116 -7.52 24.93 14.33
N LEU A 117 -7.87 23.66 14.57
CA LEU A 117 -8.94 22.96 13.85
C LEU A 117 -9.86 22.27 14.84
N ASP A 118 -11.17 22.44 14.69
CA ASP A 118 -12.13 21.74 15.54
C ASP A 118 -12.17 20.24 15.16
N PRO A 119 -12.27 19.33 16.15
CA PRO A 119 -12.43 17.91 15.88
C PRO A 119 -13.56 17.53 14.91
N ALA A 120 -14.64 18.32 14.85
CA ALA A 120 -15.78 18.14 13.96
C ALA A 120 -15.47 18.53 12.50
N GLU A 121 -14.47 19.38 12.27
CA GLU A 121 -14.07 19.84 10.94
C GLU A 121 -13.12 18.87 10.23
N ARG A 122 -12.61 17.85 10.95
CA ARG A 122 -11.73 16.83 10.38
C ARG A 122 -12.46 15.96 9.36
N ARG A 123 -12.08 16.09 8.08
CA ARG A 123 -12.65 15.26 7.01
C ARG A 123 -12.28 13.79 7.16
N THR A 124 -11.08 13.50 7.68
CA THR A 124 -10.64 12.10 7.80
C THR A 124 -11.29 11.36 8.97
N ARG A 125 -11.84 12.07 9.96
CA ARG A 125 -12.60 11.49 11.07
C ARG A 125 -14.03 11.13 10.65
N SER A 126 -14.69 11.99 9.89
CA SER A 126 -16.10 11.79 9.48
C SER A 126 -16.29 10.55 8.60
N ARG A 127 -15.26 10.12 7.86
CA ARG A 127 -15.31 8.87 7.06
C ARG A 127 -15.63 7.61 7.89
N PHE A 128 -15.27 7.59 9.17
CA PHE A 128 -15.56 6.46 10.06
C PHE A 128 -16.90 6.58 10.79
N VAL A 129 -17.44 7.79 10.92
CA VAL A 129 -18.71 8.06 11.64
C VAL A 129 -19.92 7.84 10.72
N GLU A 130 -19.83 8.22 9.45
CA GLU A 130 -20.93 8.10 8.48
C GLU A 130 -21.28 6.63 8.14
N THR A 131 -20.30 5.73 8.17
CA THR A 131 -20.54 4.29 7.99
C THR A 131 -21.19 3.63 9.19
N ALA A 132 -21.11 4.24 10.39
CA ALA A 132 -21.71 3.69 11.61
C ALA A 132 -23.21 4.01 11.73
N ASP A 133 -23.67 5.14 11.18
CA ASP A 133 -25.08 5.59 11.30
C ASP A 133 -26.01 4.93 10.25
N THR A 134 -25.46 4.48 9.12
CA THR A 134 -26.26 3.85 8.04
C THR A 134 -26.87 2.49 8.46
N GLY A 135 -26.41 1.88 9.57
CA GLY A 135 -26.94 0.62 10.09
C GLY A 135 -28.20 0.73 10.97
N SER A 136 -28.61 1.92 11.40
CA SER A 136 -29.62 2.07 12.48
C SER A 136 -31.04 2.41 12.00
N ARG A 137 -31.29 2.60 10.69
CA ARG A 137 -32.59 3.08 10.18
C ARG A 137 -33.51 1.99 9.58
N ALA A 138 -33.10 0.72 9.55
CA ALA A 138 -33.83 -0.35 8.86
C ALA A 138 -34.83 -1.16 9.73
N ALA A 139 -35.16 -0.73 10.97
CA ALA A 139 -35.97 -1.54 11.89
C ALA A 139 -37.33 -0.95 12.29
N ARG A 140 -37.88 0.05 11.58
CA ARG A 140 -39.21 0.60 11.90
C ARG A 140 -40.06 0.91 10.67
N ARG A 141 -40.60 -0.13 10.03
CA ARG A 141 -41.90 -0.06 9.33
C ARG A 141 -42.42 -1.47 9.00
N ASN A 142 -43.21 -2.03 9.91
CA ASN A 142 -44.29 -2.95 9.54
C ASN A 142 -45.33 -2.96 10.66
N GLN A 143 -46.31 -2.08 10.52
CA GLN A 143 -47.66 -2.20 11.08
C GLN A 143 -48.61 -1.79 9.97
#